data_AF-A0A3P6PW60-F1
#
_entry.id   AF-A0A3P6PW60-F1
#
_cell.length_a   1.000
_cell.length_b   1.000
_cell.length_c   1.000
_cell.angle_alpha   90.00
_cell.angle_beta   90.00
_cell.angle_gamma   90.00
#
_symmetry.space_group_name_H-M   'P 1'
#
loop_
_entity.id
_entity.type
_entity.pdbx_description
1 polymer ?
#
loop_
_entity_poly.entity_id
_entity_poly.type
_entity_poly.pdbx_seq_one_letter_code
_entity_poly.pdbx_strand_id
1 'polypeptide(L)'
;MQPNDRLLPTETSAVVCNIRCNDEDCDYVGETGLTLLTRLYEHKWAAQKLDPNAQLVARIGETGHAFDIQGATIIGRGNSKAERLTLEAWYSDANSVNRHLDLPAAYKVLRQYVSKGRNKARTYDRIANKEEPTTSRPEEEAGSPELSTLGTSHYTNFCS
;
A
#
# COMPACT_ATOMS: atom_id res chain seq x y z
N MET A 1 -12.50 -1.99 -22.72
CA MET A 1 -13.10 -2.75 -21.59
C MET A 1 -12.19 -2.57 -20.38
N GLN A 2 -12.65 -1.86 -19.36
CA GLN A 2 -12.06 -1.93 -18.03
C GLN A 2 -12.94 -2.85 -17.18
N PRO A 3 -12.40 -3.87 -16.52
CA PRO A 3 -13.06 -4.42 -15.35
C PRO A 3 -12.45 -3.72 -14.14
N ASN A 4 -13.05 -2.59 -13.76
CA ASN A 4 -12.86 -1.99 -12.45
C ASN A 4 -13.95 -2.56 -11.51
N ASP A 5 -14.02 -3.89 -11.44
CA ASP A 5 -14.78 -4.54 -10.38
C ASP A 5 -13.91 -4.42 -9.13
N ARG A 6 -14.10 -3.31 -8.41
CA ARG A 6 -13.76 -3.24 -7.00
C ARG A 6 -14.69 -4.22 -6.29
N LEU A 7 -14.36 -5.51 -6.38
CA LEU A 7 -15.00 -6.55 -5.60
C LEU A 7 -14.94 -6.11 -4.15
N LEU A 8 -16.11 -6.08 -3.50
CA LEU A 8 -16.16 -5.76 -2.08
C LEU A 8 -15.22 -6.71 -1.35
N PRO A 9 -14.36 -6.22 -0.43
CA PRO A 9 -13.48 -7.05 0.39
C PRO A 9 -14.22 -8.18 1.14
N THR A 10 -15.54 -8.06 1.24
CA THR A 10 -16.48 -8.98 1.89
C THR A 10 -16.71 -10.30 1.13
N GLU A 11 -16.51 -10.36 -0.18
CA GLU A 11 -16.88 -11.54 -0.99
C GLU A 11 -15.69 -12.37 -1.50
N THR A 12 -14.46 -11.93 -1.25
CA THR A 12 -13.25 -12.55 -1.81
C THR A 12 -12.39 -13.18 -0.73
N SER A 13 -12.51 -14.50 -0.58
CA SER A 13 -11.58 -15.32 0.21
C SER A 13 -10.40 -15.80 -0.66
N ALA A 14 -9.34 -16.26 0.01
CA ALA A 14 -8.15 -16.83 -0.61
C ALA A 14 -7.39 -15.81 -1.49
N VAL A 15 -7.01 -14.69 -0.89
CA VAL A 15 -6.36 -13.57 -1.58
C VAL A 15 -4.96 -13.28 -1.01
N VAL A 16 -4.16 -12.55 -1.79
CA VAL A 16 -2.93 -11.92 -1.32
C VAL A 16 -3.17 -10.42 -1.31
N CYS A 17 -2.87 -9.79 -0.18
CA CYS A 17 -3.10 -8.37 0.02
C CYS A 17 -1.80 -7.59 0.14
N ASN A 18 -1.84 -6.31 -0.24
CA ASN A 18 -0.81 -5.33 0.02
C ASN A 18 -1.36 -4.22 0.93
N ILE A 19 -0.67 -3.91 2.02
CA ILE A 19 -0.89 -2.75 2.88
C ILE A 19 0.32 -1.85 2.72
N ARG A 20 0.10 -0.64 2.18
CA ARG A 20 1.21 0.28 1.92
C ARG A 20 1.68 0.96 3.19
N CYS A 21 2.99 1.16 3.26
CA CYS A 21 3.57 2.11 4.19
C CYS A 21 3.50 3.51 3.60
N ASN A 22 3.27 4.51 4.46
CA ASN A 22 3.23 5.91 4.03
C ASN A 22 4.61 6.46 3.63
N ASP A 23 5.69 5.85 4.11
CA ASP A 23 7.07 6.30 3.91
C ASP A 23 7.79 5.53 2.79
N GLU A 24 7.02 5.02 1.82
CA GLU A 24 7.39 4.40 0.52
C GLU A 24 8.30 3.15 0.53
N ASP A 25 9.05 2.88 1.60
CA ASP A 25 10.15 1.92 1.57
C ASP A 25 9.84 0.55 2.18
N CYS A 26 8.64 0.29 2.74
CA CYS A 26 8.34 -1.02 3.33
C CYS A 26 6.86 -1.41 3.27
N ASP A 27 6.43 -2.00 2.16
CA ASP A 27 5.07 -2.55 2.04
C ASP A 27 4.88 -3.82 2.88
N TYR A 28 3.65 -4.07 3.33
CA TYR A 28 3.27 -5.37 3.89
C TYR A 28 2.50 -6.17 2.84
N VAL A 29 3.04 -7.33 2.46
CA VAL A 29 2.37 -8.28 1.57
C VAL A 29 2.06 -9.55 2.35
N GLY A 30 0.79 -9.95 2.41
CA GLY A 30 0.39 -11.14 3.18
C GLY A 30 -0.66 -11.97 2.47
N GLU A 31 -0.48 -13.29 2.46
CA GLU A 31 -1.54 -14.23 2.12
C GLU A 31 -2.60 -14.28 3.22
N THR A 32 -3.85 -14.40 2.79
CA THR A 32 -4.95 -14.75 3.67
C THR A 32 -5.78 -15.85 3.02
N GLY A 33 -6.00 -16.94 3.77
CA GLY A 33 -6.98 -17.97 3.41
C GLY A 33 -8.42 -17.50 3.62
N LEU A 34 -8.60 -16.42 4.38
CA LEU A 34 -9.90 -15.82 4.70
C LEU A 34 -10.18 -14.64 3.76
N THR A 35 -11.22 -13.87 4.07
CA THR A 35 -11.48 -12.61 3.36
C THR A 35 -10.44 -11.56 3.72
N LEU A 36 -10.24 -10.60 2.82
CA LEU A 36 -9.39 -9.43 3.12
C LEU A 36 -9.90 -8.70 4.37
N LEU A 37 -11.21 -8.52 4.50
CA LEU A 37 -11.81 -7.81 5.63
C LEU A 37 -11.43 -8.40 6.98
N THR A 38 -11.48 -9.74 7.11
CA THR A 38 -11.05 -10.41 8.35
C THR A 38 -9.58 -10.14 8.66
N ARG A 39 -8.72 -10.13 7.65
CA ARG A 39 -7.29 -9.83 7.83
C ARG A 39 -7.05 -8.40 8.31
N LEU A 40 -7.80 -7.43 7.79
CA LEU A 40 -7.70 -6.04 8.24
C LEU A 40 -8.18 -5.87 9.68
N TYR A 41 -9.23 -6.59 10.07
CA TYR A 41 -9.71 -6.61 11.45
C TYR A 41 -8.66 -7.19 12.40
N GLU A 42 -8.02 -8.31 12.02
CA GLU A 42 -6.89 -8.89 12.79
C GLU A 42 -5.76 -7.89 12.97
N HIS A 43 -5.34 -7.20 11.91
CA HIS A 43 -4.28 -6.20 11.99
C HIS A 43 -4.65 -5.01 12.88
N LYS A 44 -5.88 -4.48 12.78
CA LYS A 44 -6.37 -3.43 13.69
C LYS A 44 -6.36 -3.89 15.14
N TRP A 45 -6.88 -5.09 15.39
CA TRP A 45 -6.98 -5.65 16.72
C TRP A 45 -5.60 -5.90 17.34
N ALA A 46 -4.66 -6.44 16.55
CA ALA A 46 -3.28 -6.64 16.98
C ALA A 46 -2.58 -5.30 17.27
N ALA A 47 -2.81 -4.27 16.46
CA ALA A 47 -2.25 -2.94 16.68
C ALA A 47 -2.79 -2.31 17.98
N GLN A 48 -4.08 -2.46 18.26
CA GLN A 48 -4.69 -2.02 19.52
C GLN A 48 -4.09 -2.72 20.74
N LYS A 49 -3.77 -4.02 20.61
CA LYS A 49 -3.14 -4.80 21.69
C LYS A 49 -1.63 -4.63 21.78
N LEU A 50 -1.02 -3.91 20.83
CA LEU A 50 0.43 -3.86 20.67
C LEU A 50 1.05 -5.27 20.63
N ASP A 51 0.37 -6.21 19.95
CA ASP A 51 0.79 -7.61 19.89
C ASP A 51 2.14 -7.73 19.15
N PRO A 52 3.23 -8.12 19.83
CA PRO A 52 4.55 -8.23 19.21
C PRO A 52 4.64 -9.37 18.19
N ASN A 53 3.69 -10.32 18.19
CA ASN A 53 3.68 -11.42 17.22
C ASN A 53 3.11 -11.01 15.86
N ALA A 54 2.40 -9.88 15.80
CA ALA A 54 1.91 -9.35 14.54
C ALA A 54 3.03 -8.56 13.85
N GLN A 55 3.55 -9.11 12.75
CA GLN A 55 4.69 -8.53 12.01
C GLN A 55 4.48 -7.05 11.65
N LEU A 56 3.26 -6.69 11.23
CA LEU A 56 2.90 -5.30 10.94
C LEU A 56 3.05 -4.40 12.19
N VAL A 57 2.62 -4.87 13.35
CA VAL A 57 2.65 -4.13 14.62
C VAL A 57 4.07 -4.03 15.15
N ALA A 58 4.83 -5.13 15.10
CA ALA A 58 6.25 -5.13 15.46
C ALA A 58 7.02 -4.10 14.62
N ARG A 59 6.80 -4.08 13.30
CA ARG A 59 7.43 -3.11 12.41
C ARG A 59 7.03 -1.67 12.69
N ILE A 60 5.75 -1.41 12.94
CA ILE A 60 5.27 -0.08 13.37
C ILE A 60 6.02 0.34 14.64
N GLY A 61 6.21 -0.55 15.60
CA GLY A 61 6.96 -0.28 16.82
C GLY A 61 8.46 -0.02 16.58
N GLU A 62 9.09 -0.77 15.67
CA GLU A 62 10.52 -0.65 15.35
C GLU A 62 10.85 0.63 14.56
N THR A 63 10.01 0.96 13.57
CA THR A 63 10.29 2.03 12.60
C THR A 63 9.53 3.31 12.88
N GLY A 64 8.43 3.25 13.64
CA GLY A 64 7.48 4.35 13.80
C GLY A 64 6.64 4.63 12.55
N HIS A 65 6.80 3.84 11.48
CA HIS A 65 6.10 4.07 10.22
C HIS A 65 4.61 3.77 10.35
N ALA A 66 3.79 4.59 9.69
CA ALA A 66 2.36 4.37 9.60
C ALA A 66 2.01 3.52 8.37
N PHE A 67 1.04 2.62 8.54
CA PHE A 67 0.52 1.76 7.48
C PHE A 67 -0.95 2.05 7.22
N ASP A 68 -1.32 2.17 5.95
CA ASP A 68 -2.72 2.37 5.54
C ASP A 68 -3.48 1.05 5.52
N ILE A 69 -3.84 0.55 6.71
CA ILE A 69 -4.61 -0.69 6.88
C ILE A 69 -5.98 -0.59 6.19
N GLN A 70 -6.57 0.60 6.01
CA GLN A 70 -7.86 0.74 5.34
C GLN A 70 -7.76 0.78 3.82
N GLY A 71 -6.67 1.32 3.28
CA GLY A 71 -6.34 1.28 1.86
C GLY A 71 -5.69 -0.01 1.38
N ALA A 72 -5.82 -1.10 2.14
CA ALA A 72 -5.30 -2.40 1.73
C ALA A 72 -5.90 -2.83 0.38
N THR A 73 -5.05 -3.36 -0.50
CA THR A 73 -5.44 -3.75 -1.86
C THR A 73 -5.24 -5.25 -2.08
N ILE A 74 -6.09 -5.85 -2.91
CA ILE A 74 -5.89 -7.23 -3.39
C ILE A 74 -4.93 -7.17 -4.58
N ILE A 75 -3.80 -7.85 -4.48
CA ILE A 75 -2.76 -7.90 -5.53
C ILE A 75 -2.68 -9.25 -6.24
N GLY A 76 -3.36 -10.27 -5.70
CA GLY A 76 -3.42 -11.60 -6.27
C GLY A 76 -4.46 -12.49 -5.61
N ARG A 77 -4.78 -13.60 -6.27
CA ARG A 77 -5.69 -14.63 -5.77
C ARG A 77 -5.11 -16.01 -6.08
N GLY A 78 -5.27 -16.95 -5.16
CA GLY A 78 -4.79 -18.33 -5.34
C GLY A 78 -5.73 -19.31 -4.65
N ASN A 79 -6.12 -20.35 -5.38
CA ASN A 79 -7.07 -21.35 -4.89
C ASN A 79 -6.42 -22.28 -3.86
N SER A 80 -5.12 -22.50 -3.99
CA SER A 80 -4.31 -23.23 -3.02
C SER A 80 -3.48 -22.30 -2.14
N LYS A 81 -3.15 -22.74 -0.92
CA LYS A 81 -2.22 -22.01 -0.05
C LYS A 81 -0.84 -21.84 -0.72
N ALA A 82 -0.39 -22.84 -1.48
CA ALA A 82 0.89 -22.80 -2.19
C ALA A 82 0.92 -21.71 -3.27
N GLU A 83 -0.15 -21.55 -4.04
CA GLU A 83 -0.30 -20.44 -4.99
C GLU A 83 -0.23 -19.10 -4.28
N ARG A 84 -0.96 -18.93 -3.17
CA ARG A 84 -0.96 -17.67 -2.43
C ARG A 84 0.40 -17.35 -1.80
N LEU A 85 1.10 -18.34 -1.24
CA LEU A 85 2.47 -18.14 -0.73
C LEU A 85 3.45 -17.79 -1.85
N THR A 86 3.27 -18.38 -3.04
CA THR A 86 4.08 -18.03 -4.23
C THR A 86 3.80 -16.59 -4.67
N LEU A 87 2.55 -16.15 -4.62
CA LEU A 87 2.15 -14.77 -4.91
C LEU A 87 2.63 -13.79 -3.84
N GLU A 88 2.53 -14.13 -2.55
CA GLU A 88 3.11 -13.38 -1.43
C GLU A 88 4.61 -13.19 -1.68
N ALA A 89 5.34 -14.27 -1.92
CA ALA A 89 6.74 -14.20 -2.29
C ALA A 89 6.95 -13.31 -3.53
N TRP A 90 6.15 -13.49 -4.61
CA TRP A 90 6.24 -12.76 -5.87
C TRP A 90 6.07 -11.24 -5.74
N TYR A 91 5.26 -10.78 -4.80
CA TYR A 91 5.01 -9.36 -4.58
C TYR A 91 5.82 -8.77 -3.43
N SER A 92 6.30 -9.57 -2.49
CA SER A 92 7.27 -9.16 -1.47
C SER A 92 8.62 -8.80 -2.09
N ASP A 93 9.17 -7.68 -1.68
CA ASP A 93 10.57 -7.31 -1.93
C ASP A 93 11.42 -7.48 -0.66
N ALA A 94 12.69 -7.06 -0.72
CA ALA A 94 13.63 -7.17 0.39
C ALA A 94 13.28 -6.25 1.58
N ASN A 95 12.48 -5.22 1.36
CA ASN A 95 12.09 -4.27 2.41
C ASN A 95 10.68 -4.54 2.95
N SER A 96 9.95 -5.48 2.34
CA SER A 96 8.62 -5.84 2.77
C SER A 96 8.64 -6.37 4.21
N VAL A 97 7.65 -5.93 4.98
CA VAL A 97 7.55 -6.21 6.43
C VAL A 97 7.27 -7.67 6.73
N ASN A 98 6.64 -8.35 5.78
CA ASN A 98 6.20 -9.72 5.95
C ASN A 98 7.39 -10.69 5.98
N ARG A 99 7.20 -11.87 6.58
CA ARG A 99 8.20 -12.96 6.53
C ARG A 99 8.76 -13.12 5.11
N HIS A 100 10.08 -13.17 5.00
CA HIS A 100 10.70 -13.39 3.71
C HIS A 100 10.42 -14.83 3.26
N LEU A 101 9.67 -14.97 2.17
CA LEU A 101 9.45 -16.25 1.50
C LEU A 101 10.38 -16.34 0.29
N ASP A 102 11.13 -17.42 0.19
CA ASP A 102 12.02 -17.62 -0.94
C ASP A 102 11.22 -18.02 -2.18
N LEU A 103 11.31 -17.18 -3.21
CA LEU A 103 10.73 -17.47 -4.52
C LEU A 103 11.70 -18.39 -5.28
N PRO A 104 11.26 -19.52 -5.87
CA PRO A 104 12.17 -20.41 -6.58
C PRO A 104 12.91 -19.69 -7.72
N ALA A 105 14.15 -20.11 -7.99
CA ALA A 105 15.06 -19.40 -8.90
C ALA A 105 14.46 -19.11 -10.28
N ALA A 106 13.71 -20.07 -10.86
CA ALA A 106 13.04 -19.89 -12.14
C ALA A 106 12.06 -18.69 -12.13
N TYR A 107 11.32 -18.51 -11.04
CA TYR A 107 10.37 -17.40 -10.88
C TYR A 107 11.09 -16.08 -10.57
N LYS A 108 12.25 -16.08 -9.91
CA LYS A 108 13.06 -14.85 -9.72
C LYS A 108 13.49 -14.24 -11.05
N VAL A 109 13.94 -15.07 -12.00
CA VAL A 109 14.31 -14.61 -13.37
C VAL A 109 13.10 -14.00 -14.08
N LEU A 110 11.94 -14.67 -14.01
CA LEU A 110 10.70 -14.16 -14.59
C LEU A 110 10.28 -12.82 -13.96
N ARG A 111 10.38 -12.69 -12.63
CA ARG A 111 10.03 -11.45 -11.94
C ARG A 111 10.91 -10.29 -12.40
N GLN A 112 12.22 -10.50 -12.50
CA GLN A 112 13.15 -9.48 -12.99
C GLN A 112 12.82 -9.04 -14.43
N TYR A 113 12.45 -9.99 -15.29
CA TYR A 113 12.03 -9.69 -16.66
C TYR A 113 10.75 -8.83 -16.69
N VAL A 114 9.73 -9.22 -15.93
CA VAL A 114 8.45 -8.47 -15.84
C VAL A 114 8.66 -7.07 -15.26
N SER A 115 9.48 -6.92 -14.22
CA SER A 115 9.78 -5.62 -13.61
C SER A 115 10.49 -4.67 -14.59
N LYS A 116 11.43 -5.17 -15.41
CA LYS A 116 12.10 -4.36 -16.45
C LYS A 116 11.13 -3.85 -17.50
N GLY A 117 10.11 -4.63 -17.87
CA GLY A 117 9.04 -4.20 -18.79
C GLY A 117 8.20 -3.06 -18.21
N ARG A 118 7.82 -3.14 -16.93
CA ARG A 118 7.03 -2.10 -16.24
C ARG A 118 7.76 -0.77 -16.09
N ASN A 119 9.07 -0.80 -15.83
CA ASN A 119 9.87 0.42 -15.69
C ASN A 119 9.95 1.20 -17.01
N LYS A 120 10.06 0.51 -18.15
CA LYS A 120 10.03 1.15 -19.47
C LYS A 120 8.71 1.88 -19.74
N ALA A 121 7.58 1.25 -19.42
CA ALA A 121 6.25 1.87 -19.58
C ALA A 121 6.10 3.13 -18.70
N ARG A 122 6.51 3.07 -17.43
CA ARG A 122 6.50 4.24 -16.52
C ARG A 122 7.40 5.39 -16.99
N THR A 123 8.53 5.09 -17.66
CA THR A 123 9.39 6.14 -18.24
C THR A 123 8.70 6.86 -19.40
N TYR A 124 7.98 6.14 -20.27
CA TYR A 124 7.21 6.76 -21.34
C TYR A 124 6.06 7.63 -20.81
N ASP A 125 5.32 7.16 -19.79
CA ASP A 125 4.26 7.97 -19.15
C ASP A 125 4.81 9.25 -18.52
N ARG A 126 6.01 9.20 -17.90
CA ARG A 126 6.65 10.38 -17.32
C ARG A 126 7.15 11.37 -18.38
N ILE A 127 7.58 10.90 -19.54
CA ILE A 127 8.01 11.75 -20.66
C ILE A 127 6.79 12.40 -21.34
N ALA A 128 5.69 11.66 -21.53
CA ALA A 128 4.45 12.17 -22.12
C ALA A 128 3.78 13.27 -21.28
N ASN A 129 4.03 13.31 -19.98
CA ASN A 129 3.51 14.33 -19.06
C ASN A 129 4.47 15.52 -18.81
N LYS A 130 5.54 15.66 -19.62
CA LYS A 130 6.49 16.78 -19.56
C LYS A 130 6.54 17.59 -20.86
N GLU A 131 5.41 18.13 -21.33
CA GLU A 131 5.40 19.28 -22.23
C GLU A 131 4.19 20.20 -21.95
N GLU A 132 4.43 21.27 -21.19
CA GLU A 132 3.94 22.62 -21.56
C GLU A 132 4.92 23.67 -20.96
N PRO A 133 5.57 24.53 -21.79
CA PRO A 133 6.52 25.52 -21.30
C PRO A 133 5.81 26.78 -20.79
N THR A 134 6.24 27.22 -19.61
CA THR A 134 5.94 28.50 -18.97
C THR A 134 6.35 29.69 -19.86
N THR A 135 5.42 30.63 -20.07
CA THR A 135 5.75 32.02 -20.42
C THR A 135 5.20 32.92 -19.32
N SER A 136 6.09 33.56 -18.56
CA SER A 136 5.76 34.54 -17.52
C SER A 136 6.14 35.96 -17.97
N ARG A 137 5.35 36.97 -17.56
CA ARG A 137 5.74 38.36 -17.22
C ARG A 137 4.50 39.23 -16.94
N PRO A 138 4.63 40.36 -16.22
CA PRO A 138 5.12 40.55 -14.86
C PRO A 138 4.04 41.16 -13.92
N GLU A 139 4.41 41.31 -12.66
CA GLU A 139 3.63 41.79 -11.50
C GLU A 139 3.06 43.21 -11.63
N GLU A 140 1.88 43.44 -11.05
CA GLU A 140 1.42 44.75 -10.58
C GLU A 140 0.81 44.58 -9.17
N GLU A 141 1.40 45.28 -8.20
CA GLU A 141 0.98 45.36 -6.80
C GLU A 141 -0.40 46.01 -6.65
N ALA A 142 -1.21 45.49 -5.71
CA ALA A 142 -1.99 46.35 -4.81
C ALA A 142 -2.55 45.54 -3.61
N GLY A 143 -2.03 45.84 -2.41
CA GLY A 143 -2.84 45.98 -1.18
C GLY A 143 -3.23 44.73 -0.38
N SER A 144 -2.56 44.52 0.76
CA SER A 144 -3.13 43.83 1.93
C SER A 144 -4.11 44.77 2.68
N PRO A 145 -5.01 44.29 3.59
CA PRO A 145 -4.59 43.80 4.91
C PRO A 145 -5.35 42.58 5.47
N GLU A 146 -4.80 42.07 6.57
CA GLU A 146 -5.12 40.86 7.33
C GLU A 146 -6.52 40.77 7.98
N LEU A 147 -6.97 39.54 8.30
CA LEU A 147 -7.56 39.24 9.62
C LEU A 147 -7.52 37.73 9.99
N SER A 148 -7.15 37.50 11.24
CA SER A 148 -7.09 36.29 12.08
C SER A 148 -8.29 35.32 12.06
N THR A 149 -8.08 34.02 12.39
CA THR A 149 -8.37 33.41 13.73
C THR A 149 -8.31 31.86 13.70
N LEU A 150 -7.79 31.31 14.81
CA LEU A 150 -7.78 29.93 15.31
C LEU A 150 -9.04 29.08 15.07
N GLY A 151 -8.84 27.77 14.93
CA GLY A 151 -9.92 26.77 15.01
C GLY A 151 -9.40 25.34 15.20
N THR A 152 -9.14 24.97 16.45
CA THR A 152 -8.88 23.60 16.92
C THR A 152 -10.06 22.68 16.62
N SER A 153 -9.83 21.48 16.07
CA SER A 153 -10.83 20.41 16.01
C SER A 153 -10.31 19.17 16.73
N HIS A 154 -10.85 18.94 17.92
CA HIS A 154 -10.82 17.67 18.64
C HIS A 154 -11.82 16.71 17.98
N TYR A 155 -11.39 15.50 17.64
CA TYR A 155 -12.30 14.36 17.44
C TYR A 155 -12.12 13.37 18.59
N THR A 156 -12.97 13.52 19.61
CA THR A 156 -13.38 12.41 20.46
C THR A 156 -14.40 11.57 19.69
N ASN A 157 -14.32 10.24 19.77
CA ASN A 157 -15.54 9.44 19.87
C ASN A 157 -15.29 8.13 20.61
N PHE A 158 -16.11 8.01 21.66
CA PHE A 158 -16.34 6.96 22.61
C PHE A 158 -17.16 5.85 21.93
N CYS A 159 -16.92 4.58 22.22
CA CYS A 159 -17.93 3.54 22.08
C CYS A 159 -17.83 2.60 23.28
N SER A 160 -18.94 2.56 24.03
CA SER A 160 -19.25 1.65 25.12
C SER A 160 -19.35 0.20 24.68
#